data_AF-A0A017TDE4-F1
#
_entry.id   AF-A0A017TDE4-F1
#
_cell.length_a   1.000
_cell.length_b   1.000
_cell.length_c   1.000
_cell.angle_alpha   90.00
_cell.angle_beta   90.00
_cell.angle_gamma   90.00
#
_symmetry.space_group_name_H-M   'P 1'
#
loop_
_entity.id
_entity.type
_entity.pdbx_description
1 polymer ?
#
loop_
_entity_poly.entity_id
_entity_poly.type
_entity_poly.pdbx_seq_one_letter_code
_entity_poly.pdbx_strand_id
1 'polypeptide(L)'
;MAGKQSEHMKPPDEAHWKFKRNRDGDKHIKNCDEGYYAPTVVFKHGGKVRNVREVHHVLCVHACSDATLPVKIEAADKKFIHDSLAITDWDINAAANNIGLPRKWAYVLDTDATLKVPGAPNEWDGLPCHQVDHDIYLDKVEEWVTENIWNKIRANKSAENCEYMKPEAVKNMFERGSRMWKALLRRRGMLHGGTRASLEYCQSGKEDPAKEDIWHKPFSMAMPEGDIRRRNKPPKGNLVRTGLLTMIK
;
A
#
# COMPACT_ATOMS: atom_id res chain seq x y z
N MET A 1 -10.58 40.61 -27.06
CA MET A 1 -9.60 39.55 -26.76
C MET A 1 -10.35 38.23 -26.75
N ALA A 2 -10.02 37.31 -27.65
CA ALA A 2 -10.63 35.98 -27.66
C ALA A 2 -10.12 35.23 -26.42
N GLY A 3 -11.02 34.94 -25.48
CA GLY A 3 -10.68 34.14 -24.30
C GLY A 3 -10.19 32.77 -24.76
N LYS A 4 -9.00 32.36 -24.30
CA LYS A 4 -8.51 30.99 -24.50
C LYS A 4 -9.60 30.03 -24.00
N GLN A 5 -10.20 29.27 -24.90
CA GLN A 5 -11.07 28.16 -24.50
C GLN A 5 -10.23 27.21 -23.65
N SER A 6 -10.70 26.88 -22.45
CA SER A 6 -9.98 25.97 -21.56
C SER A 6 -9.83 24.62 -22.26
N GLU A 7 -8.59 24.11 -22.34
CA GLU A 7 -8.24 22.84 -22.99
C GLU A 7 -8.79 21.60 -22.26
N HIS A 8 -9.73 21.75 -21.32
CA HIS A 8 -10.44 20.60 -20.77
C HIS A 8 -11.48 20.17 -21.79
N MET A 9 -11.01 19.35 -22.73
CA MET A 9 -11.87 18.57 -23.62
C MET A 9 -13.02 17.99 -22.80
N LYS A 10 -14.24 18.12 -23.31
CA LYS A 10 -15.43 17.51 -22.71
C LYS A 10 -15.07 16.06 -22.33
N PRO A 11 -15.21 15.67 -21.06
CA PRO A 11 -14.76 14.37 -20.62
C PRO A 11 -15.50 13.29 -21.42
N PRO A 12 -14.82 12.18 -21.74
CA PRO A 12 -15.49 11.06 -22.36
C PRO A 12 -16.48 10.44 -21.37
N ASP A 13 -17.47 9.67 -21.87
CA ASP A 13 -18.38 8.91 -21.01
C ASP A 13 -17.59 8.02 -20.04
N GLU A 14 -18.16 7.69 -18.86
CA GLU A 14 -17.49 6.90 -17.82
C GLU A 14 -16.87 5.59 -18.33
N ALA A 15 -17.52 4.94 -19.31
CA ALA A 15 -17.02 3.73 -19.97
C ALA A 15 -15.65 3.91 -20.65
N HIS A 16 -15.32 5.14 -21.02
CA HIS A 16 -14.12 5.54 -21.76
C HIS A 16 -13.14 6.33 -20.90
N TRP A 17 -13.37 6.44 -19.59
CA TRP A 17 -12.42 7.08 -18.69
C TRP A 17 -11.07 6.35 -18.75
N LYS A 18 -10.00 7.12 -18.95
CA LYS A 18 -8.63 6.60 -18.97
C LYS A 18 -8.15 6.27 -17.55
N PHE A 19 -8.60 7.03 -16.56
CA PHE A 19 -8.22 6.83 -15.17
C PHE A 19 -8.88 5.59 -14.58
N LYS A 20 -8.08 4.58 -14.25
CA LYS A 20 -8.53 3.32 -13.66
C LYS A 20 -8.26 3.36 -12.16
N ARG A 21 -9.27 3.71 -11.37
CA ARG A 21 -9.18 3.82 -9.90
C ARG A 21 -9.72 2.62 -9.11
N ASN A 22 -10.35 1.68 -9.82
CA ASN A 22 -10.91 0.48 -9.20
C ASN A 22 -9.95 -0.70 -9.32
N ARG A 23 -10.06 -1.63 -8.37
CA ARG A 23 -9.40 -2.93 -8.47
C ARG A 23 -9.96 -3.69 -9.66
N ASP A 24 -9.07 -4.28 -10.45
CA ASP A 24 -9.41 -5.14 -11.59
C ASP A 24 -8.96 -6.58 -11.29
N GLY A 25 -9.80 -7.30 -10.53
CA GLY A 25 -9.48 -8.66 -10.04
C GLY A 25 -8.09 -8.75 -9.40
N ASP A 26 -7.26 -9.64 -9.93
CA ASP A 26 -5.88 -9.89 -9.47
C ASP A 26 -4.82 -9.20 -10.34
N LYS A 27 -5.20 -8.23 -11.18
CA LYS A 27 -4.26 -7.51 -12.05
C LYS A 27 -3.13 -6.84 -11.27
N HIS A 28 -3.43 -6.22 -10.13
CA HIS A 28 -2.43 -5.64 -9.24
C HIS A 28 -1.41 -6.69 -8.74
N ILE A 29 -1.84 -7.91 -8.41
CA ILE A 29 -0.96 -9.01 -8.01
C ILE A 29 -0.03 -9.42 -9.16
N LYS A 30 -0.58 -9.54 -10.37
CA LYS A 30 0.17 -9.94 -11.57
C LYS A 30 1.19 -8.88 -11.99
N ASN A 31 0.84 -7.60 -11.84
CA ASN A 31 1.68 -6.48 -12.24
C ASN A 31 2.72 -6.10 -11.17
N CYS A 32 2.63 -6.61 -9.96
CA CYS A 32 3.57 -6.26 -8.89
C CYS A 32 4.97 -6.84 -9.14
N ASP A 33 5.95 -5.95 -9.31
CA ASP A 33 7.35 -6.24 -9.63
C ASP A 33 8.33 -5.94 -8.48
N GLU A 34 7.88 -5.27 -7.42
CA GLU A 34 8.72 -4.79 -6.31
C GLU A 34 8.17 -5.16 -4.92
N GLY A 35 9.01 -4.98 -3.89
CA GLY A 35 8.70 -5.30 -2.49
C GLY A 35 9.35 -6.61 -2.04
N TYR A 36 8.67 -7.40 -1.21
CA TYR A 36 9.09 -8.76 -0.89
C TYR A 36 9.12 -9.60 -2.18
N TYR A 37 10.32 -9.69 -2.77
CA TYR A 37 10.57 -10.39 -4.01
C TYR A 37 10.95 -11.83 -3.73
N ALA A 38 9.98 -12.73 -3.89
CA ALA A 38 10.20 -14.04 -4.49
C ALA A 38 8.85 -14.58 -5.00
N PRO A 39 8.49 -14.37 -6.27
CA PRO A 39 7.25 -14.90 -6.86
C PRO A 39 7.14 -16.44 -6.81
N THR A 40 8.22 -17.12 -6.44
CA THR A 40 8.34 -18.58 -6.34
C THR A 40 8.26 -19.12 -4.92
N VAL A 41 8.19 -18.26 -3.91
CA VAL A 41 8.12 -18.71 -2.51
C VAL A 41 6.67 -18.98 -2.14
N VAL A 42 6.31 -20.21 -2.42
CA VAL A 42 5.10 -20.84 -1.95
C VAL A 42 5.48 -21.96 -1.01
N PHE A 43 4.91 -21.98 0.18
CA PHE A 43 5.02 -23.17 1.01
C PHE A 43 3.84 -24.08 0.70
N LYS A 44 4.11 -25.38 0.65
CA LYS A 44 3.09 -26.42 0.54
C LYS A 44 2.76 -26.91 1.93
N HIS A 45 1.52 -26.76 2.35
CA HIS A 45 1.03 -27.32 3.60
C HIS A 45 -0.42 -27.79 3.42
N GLY A 46 -0.74 -28.99 3.91
CA GLY A 46 -2.03 -29.64 3.67
C GLY A 46 -2.39 -29.78 2.18
N GLY A 47 -1.39 -29.97 1.30
CA GLY A 47 -1.59 -30.04 -0.16
C GLY A 47 -1.88 -28.70 -0.85
N LYS A 48 -1.97 -27.58 -0.11
CA LYS A 48 -2.25 -26.25 -0.66
C LYS A 48 -0.97 -25.43 -0.80
N VAL A 49 -0.85 -24.76 -1.95
CA VAL A 49 0.21 -23.80 -2.26
C VAL A 49 -0.20 -22.44 -1.70
N ARG A 50 0.63 -21.83 -0.85
CA ARG A 50 0.29 -20.57 -0.17
C ARG A 50 1.33 -19.49 -0.43
N ASN A 51 0.86 -18.30 -0.82
CA ASN A 51 1.70 -17.10 -0.97
C ASN A 51 1.98 -16.48 0.41
N VAL A 52 3.26 -16.22 0.67
CA VAL A 52 3.75 -15.52 1.87
C VAL A 52 3.77 -13.99 1.72
N ARG A 53 3.38 -13.50 0.53
CA ARG A 53 3.24 -12.07 0.23
C ARG A 53 1.78 -11.68 0.02
N GLU A 54 1.51 -10.42 0.30
CA GLU A 54 0.27 -9.73 -0.03
C GLU A 54 0.62 -8.50 -0.86
N VAL A 55 -0.06 -8.29 -1.98
CA VAL A 55 0.21 -7.16 -2.86
C VAL A 55 -0.74 -6.03 -2.52
N HIS A 56 -0.18 -4.86 -2.28
CA HIS A 56 -0.90 -3.65 -1.91
C HIS A 56 -0.81 -2.60 -2.98
N HIS A 57 -1.92 -1.88 -3.17
CA HIS A 57 -1.92 -0.59 -3.85
C HIS A 57 -1.29 0.45 -2.93
N VAL A 58 -0.24 1.11 -3.40
CA VAL A 58 0.54 2.09 -2.65
C VAL A 58 -0.30 3.33 -2.41
N LEU A 59 -0.79 3.97 -3.47
CA LEU A 59 -1.96 4.84 -3.40
C LEU A 59 -3.19 3.94 -3.42
N CYS A 60 -3.81 3.76 -2.26
CA CYS A 60 -4.88 2.79 -2.07
C CYS A 60 -6.17 3.22 -2.77
N VAL A 61 -7.01 2.24 -3.11
CA VAL A 61 -8.32 2.45 -3.77
C VAL A 61 -9.16 3.43 -2.95
N HIS A 62 -9.11 3.33 -1.62
CA HIS A 62 -9.85 4.20 -0.72
C HIS A 62 -9.43 5.67 -0.87
N ALA A 63 -8.14 5.98 -0.74
CA ALA A 63 -7.60 7.35 -0.87
C ALA A 63 -7.81 7.95 -2.27
N CYS A 64 -7.93 7.11 -3.29
CA CYS A 64 -8.18 7.54 -4.68
C CYS A 64 -9.69 7.59 -5.03
N SER A 65 -10.58 7.35 -4.06
CA SER A 65 -12.02 7.31 -4.28
C SER A 65 -12.68 8.69 -4.12
N ASP A 66 -13.94 8.80 -4.56
CA ASP A 66 -14.73 10.02 -4.33
C ASP A 66 -15.09 10.23 -2.85
N ALA A 67 -15.03 9.17 -2.02
CA ALA A 67 -15.38 9.24 -0.61
C ALA A 67 -14.36 10.06 0.21
N THR A 68 -13.13 10.17 -0.28
CA THR A 68 -12.03 10.90 0.36
C THR A 68 -11.85 12.31 -0.20
N LEU A 69 -12.81 12.80 -1.01
CA LEU A 69 -12.82 14.20 -1.40
C LEU A 69 -13.10 15.08 -0.16
N PRO A 70 -12.51 16.29 -0.08
CA PRO A 70 -12.72 17.20 1.05
C PRO A 70 -14.20 17.40 1.38
N VAL A 71 -14.52 17.42 2.68
CA VAL A 71 -15.88 17.69 3.18
C VAL A 71 -16.34 19.07 2.69
N LYS A 72 -17.61 19.17 2.26
CA LYS A 72 -18.22 20.39 1.67
C LYS A 72 -17.56 20.85 0.35
N ILE A 73 -17.12 19.90 -0.47
CA ILE A 73 -16.67 20.24 -1.83
C ILE A 73 -17.86 20.73 -2.69
N GLU A 74 -17.67 21.87 -3.35
CA GLU A 74 -18.67 22.44 -4.26
C GLU A 74 -18.89 21.54 -5.48
N ALA A 75 -20.10 21.54 -6.03
CA ALA A 75 -20.44 20.70 -7.19
C ALA A 75 -19.53 20.98 -8.41
N ALA A 76 -19.18 22.26 -8.62
CA ALA A 76 -18.27 22.67 -9.67
C ALA A 76 -16.83 22.14 -9.46
N ASP A 77 -16.35 22.10 -8.21
CA ASP A 77 -15.02 21.56 -7.89
C ASP A 77 -14.98 20.05 -8.11
N LYS A 78 -16.02 19.34 -7.65
CA LYS A 78 -16.15 17.90 -7.86
C LYS A 78 -16.20 17.56 -9.36
N LYS A 79 -16.97 18.32 -10.14
CA LYS A 79 -17.01 18.17 -11.59
C LYS A 79 -15.63 18.39 -12.23
N PHE A 80 -14.92 19.44 -11.83
CA PHE A 80 -13.59 19.74 -12.37
C PHE A 80 -12.58 18.61 -12.07
N ILE A 81 -12.63 18.02 -10.87
CA ILE A 81 -11.81 16.86 -10.52
C ILE A 81 -12.17 15.66 -11.41
N HIS A 82 -13.46 15.35 -11.55
CA HIS A 82 -13.92 14.23 -12.38
C HIS A 82 -13.53 14.39 -13.85
N ASP A 83 -13.73 15.58 -14.41
CA ASP A 83 -13.34 15.89 -15.79
C ASP A 83 -11.82 15.72 -15.98
N SER A 84 -11.01 16.19 -15.01
CA SER A 84 -9.54 16.06 -15.04
C SER A 84 -9.10 14.60 -14.97
N LEU A 85 -9.73 13.80 -14.11
CA LEU A 85 -9.45 12.36 -13.99
C LEU A 85 -9.88 11.61 -15.25
N ALA A 86 -11.06 11.88 -15.81
CA ALA A 86 -11.59 11.14 -16.96
C ALA A 86 -10.62 11.03 -18.14
N ILE A 87 -9.81 12.07 -18.37
CA ILE A 87 -8.82 12.17 -19.45
C ILE A 87 -7.38 11.79 -19.03
N THR A 88 -7.14 11.55 -17.74
CA THR A 88 -5.82 11.19 -17.19
C THR A 88 -5.56 9.69 -17.32
N ASP A 89 -4.49 9.32 -18.02
CA ASP A 89 -4.09 7.92 -18.18
C ASP A 89 -3.22 7.42 -17.02
N TRP A 90 -3.88 6.99 -15.94
CA TRP A 90 -3.27 6.37 -14.77
C TRP A 90 -4.08 5.15 -14.33
N ASP A 91 -3.40 4.06 -13.96
CA ASP A 91 -4.03 2.81 -13.53
C ASP A 91 -3.54 2.43 -12.14
N ILE A 92 -4.46 2.35 -11.18
CA ILE A 92 -4.19 1.95 -9.81
C ILE A 92 -3.55 0.56 -9.75
N ASN A 93 -3.86 -0.32 -10.71
CA ASN A 93 -3.35 -1.69 -10.79
C ASN A 93 -1.99 -1.78 -11.52
N ALA A 94 -1.41 -0.66 -11.97
CA ALA A 94 -0.10 -0.66 -12.60
C ALA A 94 1.03 -1.01 -11.61
N ALA A 95 2.10 -1.63 -12.12
CA ALA A 95 3.28 -2.04 -11.33
C ALA A 95 3.85 -0.88 -10.48
N ALA A 96 3.86 0.33 -11.04
CA ALA A 96 4.35 1.53 -10.37
C ALA A 96 3.59 1.87 -9.07
N ASN A 97 2.33 1.47 -8.95
CA ASN A 97 1.49 1.70 -7.77
C ASN A 97 1.29 0.44 -6.91
N ASN A 98 2.00 -0.65 -7.19
CA ASN A 98 1.87 -1.88 -6.41
C ASN A 98 3.16 -2.22 -5.67
N ILE A 99 3.02 -2.81 -4.48
CA ILE A 99 4.14 -3.32 -3.71
C ILE A 99 3.77 -4.62 -2.99
N GLY A 100 4.68 -5.60 -3.02
CA GLY A 100 4.56 -6.83 -2.25
C GLY A 100 5.01 -6.61 -0.80
N LEU A 101 4.13 -6.93 0.15
CA LEU A 101 4.38 -6.84 1.59
C LEU A 101 4.20 -8.20 2.28
N PRO A 102 4.68 -8.34 3.53
CA PRO A 102 4.69 -9.61 4.25
C PRO A 102 3.28 -10.01 4.63
N ARG A 103 2.79 -11.14 4.13
CA ARG A 103 1.40 -11.55 4.39
C ARG A 103 1.19 -11.82 5.87
N LYS A 104 -0.04 -11.58 6.34
CA LYS A 104 -0.50 -11.99 7.65
C LYS A 104 -0.36 -13.51 7.85
N TRP A 105 0.52 -13.89 8.79
CA TRP A 105 0.79 -15.29 9.12
C TRP A 105 -0.42 -16.01 9.69
N ALA A 106 -1.31 -15.32 10.41
CA ALA A 106 -2.57 -15.94 10.81
C ALA A 106 -3.43 -16.35 9.61
N TYR A 107 -3.44 -15.65 8.47
CA TYR A 107 -4.17 -16.13 7.28
C TYR A 107 -3.48 -17.30 6.58
N VAL A 108 -2.17 -17.40 6.74
CA VAL A 108 -1.39 -18.57 6.36
C VAL A 108 -1.78 -19.78 7.24
N LEU A 109 -2.10 -19.56 8.53
CA LEU A 109 -2.32 -20.62 9.54
C LEU A 109 -3.80 -20.95 9.86
N ASP A 110 -4.71 -19.98 9.83
CA ASP A 110 -6.14 -20.08 10.21
C ASP A 110 -6.93 -21.04 9.33
N THR A 111 -6.49 -21.22 8.08
CA THR A 111 -7.13 -22.16 7.15
C THR A 111 -6.60 -23.58 7.28
N ASP A 112 -5.76 -23.84 8.29
CA ASP A 112 -5.28 -25.16 8.67
C ASP A 112 -5.68 -25.47 10.12
N ALA A 113 -6.67 -26.34 10.28
CA ALA A 113 -7.18 -26.74 11.59
C ALA A 113 -6.13 -27.44 12.47
N THR A 114 -5.02 -27.92 11.88
CA THR A 114 -3.91 -28.55 12.62
C THR A 114 -2.85 -27.55 13.09
N LEU A 115 -2.90 -26.31 12.59
CA LEU A 115 -1.99 -25.21 12.94
C LEU A 115 -2.68 -24.04 13.64
N LYS A 116 -3.94 -24.20 14.06
CA LYS A 116 -4.51 -23.34 15.09
C LYS A 116 -3.63 -23.45 16.32
N VAL A 117 -2.73 -22.48 16.49
CA VAL A 117 -1.91 -22.36 17.68
C VAL A 117 -2.88 -22.18 18.86
N PRO A 118 -2.92 -23.12 19.82
CA PRO A 118 -3.67 -22.90 21.05
C PRO A 118 -3.12 -21.65 21.74
N GLY A 119 -3.97 -20.64 21.95
CA GLY A 119 -3.53 -19.35 22.51
C GLY A 119 -2.81 -18.44 21.52
N ALA A 120 -3.03 -18.60 20.19
CA ALA A 120 -2.68 -17.55 19.23
C ALA A 120 -3.23 -16.23 19.76
N PRO A 121 -2.41 -15.17 19.90
CA PRO A 121 -2.91 -13.90 20.40
C PRO A 121 -4.07 -13.46 19.50
N ASN A 122 -5.18 -13.05 20.12
CA ASN A 122 -6.31 -12.44 19.41
C ASN A 122 -5.89 -11.15 18.66
N GLU A 123 -4.68 -10.68 18.92
CA GLU A 123 -4.11 -9.42 18.49
C GLU A 123 -2.88 -9.64 17.58
N TRP A 124 -2.75 -8.78 16.58
CA TRP A 124 -1.74 -8.85 15.53
C TRP A 124 -0.33 -8.49 16.00
N ASP A 125 -0.23 -7.91 17.19
CA ASP A 125 0.96 -7.25 17.74
C ASP A 125 2.12 -8.23 18.04
N GLY A 126 1.89 -9.54 17.87
CA GLY A 126 2.92 -10.57 17.96
C GLY A 126 3.48 -11.07 16.62
N LEU A 127 2.93 -10.66 15.48
CA LEU A 127 3.25 -11.29 14.19
C LEU A 127 4.15 -10.40 13.30
N PRO A 128 5.10 -11.00 12.55
CA PRO A 128 5.89 -10.30 11.54
C PRO A 128 5.06 -10.04 10.29
N CYS A 129 4.11 -9.10 10.37
CA CYS A 129 3.23 -8.70 9.28
C CYS A 129 3.02 -7.18 9.24
N HIS A 130 2.60 -6.67 8.09
CA HIS A 130 2.36 -5.25 7.90
C HIS A 130 1.00 -4.76 8.40
N GLN A 131 0.06 -5.69 8.63
CA GLN A 131 -1.33 -5.39 8.93
C GLN A 131 -1.54 -4.58 10.22
N VAL A 132 -0.65 -4.74 11.20
CA VAL A 132 -0.70 -3.99 12.46
C VAL A 132 -0.86 -2.51 12.13
N ASP A 133 0.08 -1.94 11.38
CA ASP A 133 0.13 -0.50 11.11
C ASP A 133 -0.60 -0.06 9.82
N HIS A 134 -1.47 -0.91 9.27
CA HIS A 134 -2.10 -0.66 7.97
C HIS A 134 -3.12 0.47 8.01
N ASP A 135 -3.87 0.60 9.11
CA ASP A 135 -4.81 1.69 9.35
C ASP A 135 -4.13 3.06 9.36
N ILE A 136 -3.05 3.20 10.15
CA ILE A 136 -2.25 4.43 10.21
C ILE A 136 -1.72 4.79 8.81
N TYR A 137 -1.26 3.79 8.05
CA TYR A 137 -0.81 4.00 6.68
C TYR A 137 -1.93 4.52 5.76
N LEU A 138 -3.12 3.93 5.83
CA LEU A 138 -4.26 4.35 5.02
C LEU A 138 -4.60 5.82 5.29
N ASP A 139 -4.68 6.21 6.56
CA ASP A 139 -4.98 7.58 6.96
C ASP A 139 -3.94 8.56 6.38
N LYS A 140 -2.65 8.22 6.46
CA LYS A 140 -1.59 9.09 5.93
C LYS A 140 -1.54 9.15 4.41
N VAL A 141 -1.85 8.07 3.72
CA VAL A 141 -1.99 8.09 2.26
C VAL A 141 -3.16 8.96 1.85
N GLU A 142 -4.30 8.86 2.55
CA GLU A 142 -5.48 9.68 2.32
C GLU A 142 -5.21 11.17 2.55
N GLU A 143 -4.61 11.53 3.70
CA GLU A 143 -4.17 12.90 4.01
C GLU A 143 -3.30 13.45 2.87
N TRP A 144 -2.28 12.68 2.46
CA TRP A 144 -1.36 13.10 1.41
C TRP A 144 -2.04 13.28 0.06
N VAL A 145 -2.89 12.33 -0.37
CA VAL A 145 -3.63 12.42 -1.64
C VAL A 145 -4.56 13.62 -1.62
N THR A 146 -5.24 13.87 -0.51
CA THR A 146 -6.11 15.03 -0.34
C THR A 146 -5.36 16.34 -0.49
N GLU A 147 -4.22 16.49 0.20
CA GLU A 147 -3.42 17.71 0.15
C GLU A 147 -2.70 17.91 -1.18
N ASN A 148 -2.15 16.84 -1.76
CA ASN A 148 -1.22 16.92 -2.88
C ASN A 148 -1.86 16.70 -4.23
N ILE A 149 -3.09 16.18 -4.28
CA ILE A 149 -3.82 15.90 -5.52
C ILE A 149 -5.16 16.63 -5.49
N TRP A 150 -6.09 16.27 -4.60
CA TRP A 150 -7.45 16.84 -4.60
C TRP A 150 -7.45 18.36 -4.43
N ASN A 151 -6.72 18.85 -3.43
CA ASN A 151 -6.62 20.29 -3.19
C ASN A 151 -5.89 21.05 -4.29
N LYS A 152 -4.94 20.41 -5.00
CA LYS A 152 -4.26 21.05 -6.13
C LYS A 152 -5.14 21.12 -7.36
N ILE A 153 -5.87 20.06 -7.68
CA ILE A 153 -6.78 20.07 -8.84
C ILE A 153 -7.85 21.15 -8.63
N ARG A 154 -8.56 21.16 -7.49
CA ARG A 154 -9.61 22.17 -7.23
C ARG A 154 -9.09 23.61 -7.24
N ALA A 155 -7.88 23.86 -6.72
CA ALA A 155 -7.30 25.20 -6.66
C ALA A 155 -6.96 25.77 -8.05
N ASN A 156 -6.80 24.91 -9.06
CA ASN A 156 -6.40 25.28 -10.42
C ASN A 156 -7.58 25.21 -11.42
N LYS A 157 -8.83 25.31 -10.95
CA LYS A 157 -10.03 25.25 -11.80
C LYS A 157 -10.25 26.48 -12.69
N SER A 158 -9.58 27.61 -12.41
CA SER A 158 -9.75 28.83 -13.21
C SER A 158 -9.15 28.64 -14.61
N ALA A 159 -9.72 29.31 -15.62
CA ALA A 159 -9.25 29.20 -17.00
C ALA A 159 -7.76 29.59 -17.18
N GLU A 160 -7.23 30.43 -16.29
CA GLU A 160 -5.83 30.86 -16.28
C GLU A 160 -4.89 29.80 -15.70
N ASN A 161 -5.37 28.97 -14.75
CA ASN A 161 -4.56 27.98 -14.07
C ASN A 161 -4.85 26.53 -14.53
N CYS A 162 -5.88 26.33 -15.34
CA CYS A 162 -6.30 25.00 -15.76
C CYS A 162 -5.26 24.33 -16.69
N GLU A 163 -4.39 25.11 -17.34
CA GLU A 163 -3.25 24.59 -18.11
C GLU A 163 -2.23 23.84 -17.24
N TYR A 164 -2.19 24.10 -15.93
CA TYR A 164 -1.39 23.33 -14.97
C TYR A 164 -2.02 21.97 -14.62
N MET A 165 -3.27 21.73 -15.02
CA MET A 165 -4.02 20.49 -14.77
C MET A 165 -4.23 19.66 -16.05
N LYS A 166 -3.30 19.75 -17.01
CA LYS A 166 -3.24 18.83 -18.16
C LYS A 166 -3.16 17.37 -17.68
N PRO A 167 -3.64 16.40 -18.46
CA PRO A 167 -3.64 14.97 -18.10
C PRO A 167 -2.29 14.48 -17.58
N GLU A 168 -1.19 14.91 -18.21
CA GLU A 168 0.18 14.55 -17.85
C GLU A 168 0.57 15.12 -16.48
N ALA A 169 0.15 16.35 -16.16
CA ALA A 169 0.42 16.96 -14.88
C ALA A 169 -0.30 16.22 -13.75
N VAL A 170 -1.59 15.88 -13.94
CA VAL A 170 -2.37 15.09 -12.98
C VAL A 170 -1.76 13.70 -12.80
N LYS A 171 -1.45 13.00 -13.90
CA LYS A 171 -0.74 11.70 -13.87
C LYS A 171 0.55 11.78 -13.06
N ASN A 172 1.37 12.80 -13.30
CA ASN A 172 2.62 13.02 -12.58
C ASN A 172 2.42 13.18 -11.07
N MET A 173 1.29 13.74 -10.60
CA MET A 173 0.98 13.81 -9.17
C MET A 173 0.77 12.42 -8.57
N PHE A 174 -0.04 11.58 -9.21
CA PHE A 174 -0.29 10.20 -8.77
C PHE A 174 0.98 9.34 -8.84
N GLU A 175 1.75 9.43 -9.91
CA GLU A 175 3.00 8.69 -10.02
C GLU A 175 4.03 9.15 -9.00
N ARG A 176 4.09 10.45 -8.69
CA ARG A 176 4.95 10.97 -7.62
C ARG A 176 4.55 10.41 -6.26
N GLY A 177 3.25 10.38 -5.96
CA GLY A 177 2.74 9.77 -4.73
C GLY A 177 3.11 8.29 -4.65
N SER A 178 2.85 7.54 -5.72
CA SER A 178 3.19 6.12 -5.84
C SER A 178 4.68 5.88 -5.58
N ARG A 179 5.57 6.63 -6.26
CA ARG A 179 7.03 6.51 -6.06
C ARG A 179 7.47 6.84 -4.63
N MET A 180 6.93 7.92 -4.05
CA MET A 180 7.29 8.36 -2.70
C MET A 180 6.96 7.29 -1.65
N TRP A 181 5.71 6.84 -1.63
CA TRP A 181 5.23 5.83 -0.68
C TRP A 181 5.87 4.46 -0.92
N LYS A 182 6.07 4.06 -2.18
CA LYS A 182 6.78 2.81 -2.52
C LYS A 182 8.23 2.84 -2.05
N ALA A 183 8.96 3.93 -2.30
CA ALA A 183 10.33 4.11 -1.83
C ALA A 183 10.42 4.07 -0.30
N LEU A 184 9.42 4.63 0.37
CA LEU A 184 9.33 4.62 1.81
C LEU A 184 9.19 3.20 2.39
N LEU A 185 8.23 2.43 1.88
CA LEU A 185 8.00 1.05 2.31
C LEU A 185 9.22 0.16 2.01
N ARG A 186 9.91 0.41 0.89
CA ARG A 186 11.19 -0.25 0.58
C ARG A 186 12.26 0.07 1.62
N ARG A 187 12.46 1.36 1.93
CA ARG A 187 13.43 1.79 2.96
C ARG A 187 13.09 1.15 4.31
N ARG A 188 11.82 1.15 4.69
CA ARG A 188 11.32 0.53 5.92
C ARG A 188 11.70 -0.95 5.98
N GLY A 189 11.43 -1.71 4.92
CA GLY A 189 11.73 -3.14 4.83
C GLY A 189 13.22 -3.50 4.95
N MET A 190 14.12 -2.53 4.77
CA MET A 190 15.58 -2.68 4.88
C MET A 190 16.17 -2.24 6.23
N LEU A 191 15.37 -1.67 7.14
CA LEU A 191 15.87 -1.21 8.45
C LEU A 191 16.39 -2.38 9.29
N HIS A 192 17.42 -2.13 10.10
CA HIS A 192 17.93 -3.08 11.10
C HIS A 192 18.33 -4.46 10.56
N GLY A 193 19.02 -4.50 9.41
CA GLY A 193 19.35 -5.76 8.73
C GLY A 193 18.18 -6.33 7.91
N GLY A 194 17.09 -5.57 7.85
CA GLY A 194 15.91 -5.83 7.08
C GLY A 194 14.97 -6.85 7.70
N THR A 195 13.91 -7.05 6.92
CA THR A 195 12.97 -8.15 6.99
C THR A 195 13.58 -9.50 7.38
N ARG A 196 14.71 -9.87 6.75
CA ARG A 196 15.32 -11.18 6.90
C ARG A 196 15.79 -11.36 8.33
N ALA A 197 16.71 -10.49 8.76
CA ALA A 197 17.28 -10.46 10.10
C ALA A 197 16.18 -10.43 11.18
N SER A 198 15.12 -9.68 10.92
CA SER A 198 13.97 -9.58 11.82
C SER A 198 13.23 -10.92 11.96
N LEU A 199 12.99 -11.63 10.85
CA LEU A 199 12.40 -12.97 10.88
C LEU A 199 13.31 -14.00 11.58
N GLU A 200 14.62 -13.96 11.33
CA GLU A 200 15.57 -14.86 12.03
C GLU A 200 15.56 -14.60 13.53
N TYR A 201 15.46 -13.33 13.93
CA TYR A 201 15.30 -12.97 15.33
C TYR A 201 14.02 -13.57 15.93
N CYS A 202 12.88 -13.39 15.27
CA CYS A 202 11.61 -13.94 15.74
C CYS A 202 11.67 -15.46 15.94
N GLN A 203 12.47 -16.17 15.13
CA GLN A 203 12.61 -17.63 15.20
C GLN A 203 13.68 -18.13 16.17
N SER A 204 14.68 -17.31 16.49
CA SER A 204 15.87 -17.73 17.24
C SER A 204 15.60 -18.25 18.66
N GLY A 205 14.42 -17.98 19.23
CA GLY A 205 14.09 -18.29 20.63
C GLY A 205 15.00 -17.59 21.66
N LYS A 206 15.91 -16.72 21.22
CA LYS A 206 16.80 -15.91 22.05
C LYS A 206 16.07 -14.65 22.50
N GLU A 207 16.26 -14.23 23.74
CA GLU A 207 15.87 -12.91 24.20
C GLU A 207 17.03 -11.95 23.95
N ASP A 208 16.74 -10.80 23.34
CA ASP A 208 17.71 -9.74 23.06
C ASP A 208 16.99 -8.39 23.21
N PRO A 209 17.18 -7.68 24.34
CA PRO A 209 16.48 -6.43 24.61
C PRO A 209 16.64 -5.39 23.50
N ALA A 210 17.80 -5.33 22.84
CA ALA A 210 18.04 -4.39 21.76
C ALA A 210 17.22 -4.72 20.51
N LYS A 211 16.91 -6.01 20.29
CA LYS A 211 16.09 -6.46 19.15
C LYS A 211 14.59 -6.44 19.45
N GLU A 212 14.18 -6.63 20.70
CA GLU A 212 12.78 -6.53 21.13
C GLU A 212 12.14 -5.20 20.68
N ASP A 213 12.88 -4.10 20.78
CA ASP A 213 12.39 -2.76 20.41
C ASP A 213 12.32 -2.50 18.89
N ILE A 214 12.97 -3.31 18.04
CA ILE A 214 13.18 -2.95 16.62
C ILE A 214 12.81 -4.04 15.61
N TRP A 215 12.68 -5.30 16.01
CA TRP A 215 12.45 -6.41 15.08
C TRP A 215 11.21 -6.22 14.20
N HIS A 216 10.20 -5.53 14.70
CA HIS A 216 8.93 -5.37 14.00
C HIS A 216 8.94 -4.24 12.97
N LYS A 217 9.90 -3.30 13.10
CA LYS A 217 9.97 -2.10 12.25
C LYS A 217 9.99 -2.44 10.76
N PRO A 218 10.75 -3.44 10.27
CA PRO A 218 10.76 -3.73 8.84
C PRO A 218 9.45 -4.26 8.25
N PHE A 219 8.50 -4.70 9.08
CA PHE A 219 7.17 -5.12 8.61
C PHE A 219 6.17 -3.97 8.65
N SER A 220 6.43 -2.91 9.42
CA SER A 220 5.49 -1.80 9.63
C SER A 220 5.18 -1.02 8.36
N MET A 221 3.96 -0.48 8.27
CA MET A 221 3.59 0.57 7.31
C MET A 221 3.38 1.93 7.97
N ALA A 222 3.52 2.02 9.29
CA ALA A 222 3.25 3.25 10.04
C ALA A 222 4.20 4.36 9.66
N MET A 223 3.62 5.55 9.66
CA MET A 223 4.17 6.76 9.13
C MET A 223 3.66 7.96 9.92
N PRO A 224 4.57 8.80 10.48
CA PRO A 224 6.04 8.68 10.53
C PRO A 224 6.54 7.44 11.31
N GLU A 225 7.87 7.21 11.35
CA GLU A 225 8.46 6.11 12.14
C GLU A 225 8.13 6.16 13.64
N GLY A 226 7.86 7.35 14.18
CA GLY A 226 7.43 7.49 15.56
C GLY A 226 6.10 6.80 15.87
N ASP A 227 5.28 6.56 14.85
CA ASP A 227 3.94 6.00 14.99
C ASP A 227 3.92 4.47 14.85
N ILE A 228 5.08 3.85 14.67
CA ILE A 228 5.18 2.39 14.65
C ILE A 228 4.80 1.86 16.01
N ARG A 229 3.74 1.05 16.04
CA ARG A 229 3.36 0.35 17.27
C ARG A 229 4.45 -0.63 17.66
N ARG A 230 4.87 -0.53 18.92
CA ARG A 230 5.72 -1.54 19.56
C ARG A 230 5.02 -2.88 19.52
N ARG A 231 5.81 -3.94 19.34
CA ARG A 231 5.30 -5.30 19.16
C ARG A 231 6.05 -6.26 20.05
N ASN A 232 5.31 -7.12 20.72
CA ASN A 232 5.90 -8.20 21.49
C ASN A 232 6.42 -9.25 20.52
N LYS A 233 7.63 -9.77 20.75
CA LYS A 233 8.12 -10.88 19.96
C LYS A 233 7.13 -12.07 20.05
N PRO A 234 6.85 -12.77 18.94
CA PRO A 234 5.99 -13.94 18.94
C PRO A 234 6.54 -15.04 19.87
N PRO A 235 5.66 -15.76 20.60
CA PRO A 235 6.08 -16.90 21.41
C PRO A 235 6.81 -17.97 20.58
N LYS A 236 7.81 -18.59 21.20
CA LYS A 236 8.59 -19.67 20.60
C LYS A 236 7.67 -20.82 20.19
N GLY A 237 7.71 -21.21 18.91
CA GLY A 237 6.88 -22.30 18.35
C GLY A 237 5.67 -21.86 17.53
N ASN A 238 5.27 -20.58 17.61
CA ASN A 238 4.12 -20.05 16.86
C ASN A 238 4.48 -19.58 15.45
N LEU A 239 5.77 -19.43 15.16
CA LEU A 239 6.29 -19.14 13.83
C LEU A 239 6.75 -20.43 13.17
N VAL A 240 5.81 -21.08 12.48
CA VAL A 240 5.98 -21.96 11.31
C VAL A 240 7.43 -22.38 11.05
N ARG A 241 7.70 -23.65 11.41
CA ARG A 241 8.96 -24.37 11.19
C ARG A 241 9.57 -24.13 9.80
N THR A 242 10.89 -23.88 9.82
CA THR A 242 11.94 -24.16 8.81
C THR A 242 11.84 -23.64 7.37
N GLY A 243 10.70 -23.10 6.92
CA GLY A 243 10.59 -22.59 5.54
C GLY A 243 11.13 -21.17 5.35
N LEU A 244 10.95 -20.26 6.31
CA LEU A 244 11.14 -18.81 6.06
C LEU A 244 12.58 -18.35 5.79
N LEU A 245 13.57 -18.92 6.47
CA LEU A 245 14.95 -18.42 6.41
C LEU A 245 15.63 -18.67 5.07
N THR A 246 15.19 -19.71 4.36
CA THR A 246 15.69 -20.04 3.01
C THR A 246 15.04 -19.19 1.92
N MET A 247 14.05 -18.37 2.26
CA MET A 247 13.13 -17.70 1.33
C MET A 247 13.41 -16.21 1.14
N ILE A 248 14.33 -15.65 1.92
CA ILE A 248 14.72 -14.24 1.85
C ILE A 248 16.20 -14.27 1.55
N LYS A 249 16.64 -13.73 0.40
CA LYS A 249 18.06 -13.52 0.13
C LYS A 249 18.50 -12.27 0.85
#